data_AF-A0A2S9GGC8-F1
#
_entry.id   AF-A0A2S9GGC8-F1
#
_cell.length_a   1.000
_cell.length_b   1.000
_cell.length_c   1.000
_cell.angle_alpha   90.00
_cell.angle_beta   90.00
_cell.angle_gamma   90.00
#
_symmetry.space_group_name_H-M   'P 1'
#
loop_
_entity.id
_entity.type
_entity.pdbx_description
1 polymer ?
#
loop_
_entity_poly.entity_id
_entity_poly.type
_entity_poly.pdbx_seq_one_letter_code
_entity_poly.pdbx_strand_id
1 'polypeptide(L)'
;TIELIRVMGGDVVVHCGDIADPNTARQLVATATATGLPVRGVQHAAATVGDATLATITDEDIEQDWAPKVSGAWNLHTATSDQPL
;
A
#
# COMPACT_ATOMS: atom_id res chain seq x y z
N THR A 1 -16.97 4.86 -5.27
CA THR A 1 -16.63 5.38 -3.93
C THR A 1 -16.73 4.24 -2.92
N ILE A 2 -16.23 4.40 -1.70
CA ILE A 2 -16.34 3.38 -0.63
C ILE A 2 -17.81 3.01 -0.37
N GLU A 3 -18.69 4.01 -0.30
CA GLU A 3 -20.13 3.79 -0.10
C GLU A 3 -20.78 2.95 -1.21
N LEU A 4 -20.40 3.15 -2.48
CA LEU A 4 -20.92 2.34 -3.58
C LEU A 4 -20.50 0.87 -3.45
N ILE A 5 -19.26 0.58 -3.01
CA ILE A 5 -18.80 -0.79 -2.80
C ILE A 5 -19.61 -1.47 -1.69
N ARG A 6 -19.88 -0.73 -0.59
CA ARG A 6 -20.71 -1.20 0.53
C ARG A 6 -22.14 -1.50 0.09
N VAL A 7 -22.75 -0.62 -0.69
CA VAL A 7 -24.10 -0.83 -1.25
C VAL A 7 -24.17 -2.05 -2.19
N MET A 8 -23.09 -2.34 -2.91
CA MET A 8 -22.99 -3.55 -3.76
C MET A 8 -22.71 -4.84 -2.96
N GLY A 9 -22.61 -4.75 -1.62
CA GLY A 9 -22.43 -5.90 -0.73
C GLY A 9 -20.98 -6.19 -0.33
N GLY A 10 -20.02 -5.32 -0.67
CA GLY A 10 -18.63 -5.46 -0.22
C GLY A 10 -18.42 -4.89 1.19
N ASP A 11 -17.68 -5.60 2.04
CA ASP A 11 -17.16 -5.03 3.29
C ASP A 11 -15.85 -4.27 3.00
N VAL A 12 -15.72 -3.07 3.57
CA VAL A 12 -14.59 -2.17 3.29
C VAL A 12 -14.11 -1.56 4.60
N VAL A 13 -12.85 -1.82 4.96
CA VAL A 13 -12.18 -1.13 6.07
C VAL A 13 -11.16 -0.15 5.52
N VAL A 14 -11.16 1.08 6.03
CA VAL A 14 -10.20 2.12 5.63
C VAL A 14 -9.16 2.28 6.73
N HIS A 15 -7.89 2.12 6.36
CA HIS A 15 -6.76 2.45 7.21
C HIS A 15 -5.97 3.60 6.58
N CYS A 16 -5.83 4.69 7.32
CA CYS A 16 -4.93 5.79 6.95
C CYS A 16 -3.52 5.45 7.42
N GLY A 17 -2.53 5.54 6.54
CA GLY A 17 -1.13 5.33 6.86
C GLY A 17 -0.23 5.54 5.65
N ASP A 18 1.05 5.73 5.92
CA ASP A 18 2.08 5.77 4.88
C ASP A 18 2.58 4.35 4.63
N ILE A 19 2.50 3.87 3.39
CA ILE A 19 2.94 2.52 3.07
C ILE A 19 4.46 2.33 3.21
N ALA A 20 5.23 3.42 3.18
CA ALA A 20 6.66 3.40 3.48
C ALA A 20 6.95 3.14 4.98
N ASP A 21 5.99 3.37 5.88
CA ASP A 21 6.12 3.00 7.30
C ASP A 21 6.14 1.46 7.44
N PRO A 22 7.16 0.88 8.11
CA PRO A 22 7.27 -0.57 8.33
C PRO A 22 6.08 -1.24 9.05
N ASN A 23 5.20 -0.46 9.69
CA ASN A 23 4.02 -0.96 10.40
C ASN A 23 2.76 -0.97 9.55
N THR A 24 2.62 -0.07 8.59
CA THR A 24 1.36 0.12 7.87
C THR A 24 0.95 -1.12 7.09
N ALA A 25 1.87 -1.73 6.34
CA ALA A 25 1.58 -2.98 5.60
C ALA A 25 1.14 -4.12 6.53
N ARG A 26 1.77 -4.28 7.70
CA ARG A 26 1.40 -5.30 8.68
C ARG A 26 0.01 -5.07 9.28
N GLN A 27 -0.33 -3.81 9.56
CA GLN A 27 -1.66 -3.45 10.05
C GLN A 27 -2.73 -3.74 8.99
N LEU A 28 -2.45 -3.45 7.71
CA LEU A 28 -3.37 -3.76 6.61
C LEU A 28 -3.64 -5.26 6.50
N VAL A 29 -2.60 -6.10 6.57
CA VAL A 29 -2.75 -7.57 6.54
C VAL A 29 -3.50 -8.08 7.77
N ALA A 30 -3.20 -7.56 8.96
CA ALA A 30 -3.92 -7.92 10.18
C ALA A 30 -5.41 -7.60 10.10
N THR A 31 -5.76 -6.42 9.55
CA THR A 31 -7.16 -6.04 9.32
C THR A 31 -7.82 -6.94 8.28
N ALA A 32 -7.18 -7.17 7.13
CA ALA A 32 -7.75 -7.98 6.06
C ALA A 32 -8.02 -9.42 6.48
N THR A 33 -7.23 -9.94 7.43
CA THR A 33 -7.34 -11.31 7.95
C THR A 33 -8.17 -11.43 9.23
N ALA A 34 -8.69 -10.33 9.78
CA ALA A 34 -9.43 -10.31 11.05
C ALA A 34 -10.72 -11.16 11.03
N THR A 35 -11.28 -11.43 9.85
CA THR A 35 -12.46 -12.30 9.65
C THR A 35 -12.11 -13.79 9.56
N GLY A 36 -10.82 -14.15 9.60
CA GLY A 36 -10.31 -15.50 9.39
C GLY A 36 -10.14 -15.88 7.91
N LEU A 37 -10.47 -14.99 6.98
CA LEU A 37 -10.23 -15.19 5.56
C LEU A 37 -8.79 -14.74 5.19
N PRO A 38 -8.08 -15.46 4.30
CA PRO A 38 -6.75 -15.05 3.87
C PRO A 38 -6.78 -13.86 2.89
N VAL A 39 -5.67 -13.14 2.77
CA VAL A 39 -5.50 -12.16 1.68
C VAL A 39 -5.40 -12.91 0.35
N ARG A 40 -6.18 -12.47 -0.65
CA ARG A 40 -6.28 -13.12 -1.99
C ARG A 40 -5.72 -12.30 -3.14
N GLY A 41 -5.28 -11.09 -2.87
CA GLY A 41 -4.70 -10.20 -3.86
C GLY A 41 -4.26 -8.89 -3.22
N VAL A 42 -3.32 -8.21 -3.87
CA VAL A 42 -2.84 -6.89 -3.48
C VAL A 42 -2.87 -5.99 -4.71
N GLN A 43 -3.50 -4.82 -4.58
CA GLN A 43 -3.40 -3.76 -5.57
C GLN A 43 -2.57 -2.62 -4.99
N HIS A 44 -1.33 -2.48 -5.45
CA HIS A 44 -0.42 -1.44 -4.98
C HIS A 44 -0.45 -0.22 -5.90
N ALA A 45 -1.35 0.71 -5.60
CA ALA A 45 -1.54 1.95 -6.36
C ALA A 45 -0.91 3.19 -5.69
N ALA A 46 -0.21 3.03 -4.56
CA ALA A 46 0.47 4.14 -3.90
C ALA A 46 1.57 4.69 -4.82
N ALA A 47 1.57 6.01 -4.97
CA ALA A 47 2.52 6.76 -5.77
C ALA A 47 2.44 8.25 -5.43
N THR A 48 3.56 8.92 -5.55
CA THR A 48 3.66 10.36 -5.81
C THR A 48 4.13 10.54 -7.25
N VAL A 49 4.02 11.76 -7.77
CA VAL A 49 4.57 12.12 -9.08
C VAL A 49 5.33 13.42 -8.89
N GLY A 50 6.66 13.36 -8.96
CA GLY A 50 7.55 14.50 -9.04
C GLY A 50 8.25 14.53 -10.40
N ASP A 51 7.82 15.40 -11.30
CA ASP A 51 8.46 15.51 -12.62
C ASP A 51 9.77 16.32 -12.51
N ALA A 52 10.89 15.68 -12.82
CA ALA A 52 12.19 16.32 -12.94
C ALA A 52 12.95 15.77 -14.15
N THR A 53 13.78 16.62 -14.78
CA THR A 53 14.75 16.14 -15.77
C THR A 53 15.93 15.49 -15.07
N LEU A 54 16.68 14.62 -15.78
CA LEU A 54 17.91 14.04 -15.23
C LEU A 54 18.94 15.10 -14.79
N ALA A 55 18.92 16.30 -15.37
CA ALA A 55 19.84 17.38 -15.03
C ALA A 55 19.42 18.15 -13.76
N THR A 56 18.16 18.02 -13.33
CA THR A 56 17.58 18.84 -12.26
C THR A 56 17.02 18.02 -11.11
N ILE A 57 16.93 16.69 -11.25
CA ILE A 57 16.45 15.80 -10.21
C ILE A 57 17.35 15.87 -8.98
N THR A 58 16.73 15.89 -7.81
CA THR A 58 17.40 15.91 -6.51
C THR A 58 17.23 14.57 -5.80
N ASP A 59 18.05 14.34 -4.76
CA ASP A 59 17.91 13.15 -3.92
C ASP A 59 16.55 13.13 -3.20
N GLU A 60 16.04 14.31 -2.84
CA GLU A 60 14.71 14.47 -2.24
C GLU A 60 13.58 14.08 -3.21
N ASP A 61 13.68 14.44 -4.50
CA ASP A 61 12.71 14.02 -5.52
C ASP A 61 12.69 12.49 -5.65
N ILE A 62 13.88 11.88 -5.67
CA ILE A 62 14.02 10.42 -5.74
C ILE A 62 13.41 9.76 -4.51
N GLU A 63 13.77 10.22 -3.30
CA GLU A 63 13.27 9.65 -2.05
C GLU A 63 11.74 9.73 -1.97
N GLN A 64 11.16 10.86 -2.37
CA GLN A 64 9.71 11.05 -2.36
C GLN A 64 8.99 10.02 -3.25
N ASP A 65 9.46 9.82 -4.48
CA ASP A 65 8.83 8.89 -5.42
C ASP A 65 9.17 7.41 -5.12
N TRP A 66 10.33 7.16 -4.51
CA TRP A 66 10.74 5.83 -4.07
C TRP A 66 10.00 5.36 -2.83
N ALA A 67 9.73 6.24 -1.87
CA ALA A 67 9.08 5.88 -0.61
C ALA A 67 7.83 5.00 -0.80
N PRO A 68 6.82 5.37 -1.61
CA PRO A 68 5.63 4.54 -1.77
C PRO A 68 5.87 3.27 -2.60
N LYS A 69 6.77 3.28 -3.59
CA LYS A 69 6.90 2.21 -4.60
C LYS A 69 8.04 1.24 -4.37
N VAL A 70 9.11 1.67 -3.71
CA VAL A 70 10.28 0.85 -3.41
C VAL A 70 10.14 0.34 -1.99
N SER A 71 10.27 1.25 -1.01
CA SER A 71 10.14 0.90 0.41
C SER A 71 8.75 0.37 0.73
N GLY A 72 7.70 1.03 0.24
CA GLY A 72 6.32 0.60 0.44
C GLY A 72 5.97 -0.75 -0.19
N ALA A 73 6.43 -1.01 -1.41
CA ALA A 73 6.22 -2.32 -2.04
C ALA A 73 7.00 -3.43 -1.33
N TRP A 74 8.21 -3.14 -0.83
CA TRP A 74 8.99 -4.08 -0.04
C TRP A 74 8.31 -4.42 1.30
N ASN A 75 7.74 -3.42 1.97
CA ASN A 75 6.95 -3.61 3.18
C ASN A 75 5.72 -4.49 2.91
N LEU A 76 5.00 -4.25 1.79
CA LEU A 76 3.89 -5.09 1.37
C LEU A 76 4.34 -6.53 1.10
N HIS A 77 5.38 -6.72 0.29
CA HIS A 77 5.94 -8.05 -0.01
C HIS A 77 6.25 -8.83 1.27
N THR A 78 6.94 -8.19 2.22
CA THR A 78 7.30 -8.79 3.50
C THR A 78 6.06 -9.14 4.33
N ALA A 79 5.10 -8.19 4.45
CA ALA A 79 3.88 -8.39 5.24
C ALA A 79 2.94 -9.46 4.68
N THR A 80 2.99 -9.71 3.36
CA THR A 80 2.15 -10.72 2.70
C THR A 80 2.86 -12.04 2.44
N SER A 81 4.10 -12.21 2.89
CA SER A 81 4.92 -13.41 2.60
C SER A 81 4.28 -14.73 3.05
N ASP A 82 3.49 -14.70 4.13
CA ASP A 82 2.76 -15.86 4.66
C ASP A 82 1.31 -15.98 4.15
N GLN A 83 0.88 -15.10 3.24
CA GLN A 83 -0.47 -15.13 2.67
C GLN A 83 -0.51 -15.98 1.39
N PRO A 84 -1.60 -16.70 1.12
CA PRO A 84 -1.77 -17.50 -0.10
C PRO A 84 -2.17 -16.61 -1.29
N LEU A 85 -1.25 -15.72 -1.68
CA LEU A 85 -1.38 -14.79 -2.81
C LEU A 85 -1.06 -15.43 -4.17
#